data_AF-A0A8J8E5S7-F1
#
_entry.id   AF-A0A8J8E5S7-F1
#
_cell.length_a   1.000
_cell.length_b   1.000
_cell.length_c   1.000
_cell.angle_alpha   90.00
_cell.angle_beta   90.00
_cell.angle_gamma   90.00
#
_symmetry.space_group_name_H-M   'P 1'
#
loop_
_entity.id
_entity.type
_entity.pdbx_description
1 polymer ?
#
loop_
_entity_poly.entity_id
_entity_poly.type
_entity_poly.pdbx_seq_one_letter_code
_entity_poly.pdbx_strand_id
1 'polypeptide(L)' 'MERELNYRRVSSWEYDLILREAEKYGELKHNFFAVVEGKFRDVYAVNERVWRELEGLRIK' A
#
# COMPACT_ATOMS: atom_id res chain seq x y z
N MET A 1 13.75 1.19 21.55
CA MET A 1 13.03 2.16 20.71
C MET A 1 12.31 1.36 19.65
N GLU A 2 11.02 1.08 19.86
CA GLU A 2 10.18 0.59 18.77
C GLU A 2 10.22 1.68 17.69
N ARG A 3 10.74 1.36 16.51
CA ARG A 3 10.64 2.27 15.36
C ARG A 3 9.14 2.37 15.07
N GLU A 4 8.56 3.54 15.25
CA GLU A 4 7.19 3.79 14.80
C GLU A 4 7.13 3.47 13.30
N LEU A 5 6.41 2.41 12.96
CA LEU A 5 6.19 2.02 11.58
C LEU A 5 5.11 2.94 11.02
N ASN A 6 5.46 3.70 9.98
CA ASN A 6 4.47 4.51 9.28
C ASN A 6 3.69 3.64 8.31
N TYR A 7 2.38 3.80 8.29
CA TYR A 7 1.49 3.13 7.36
C TYR A 7 0.69 4.15 6.57
N ARG A 8 0.58 3.91 5.27
CA ARG A 8 -0.17 4.78 4.36
C ARG A 8 -0.72 3.99 3.19
N ARG A 9 -1.60 4.63 2.42
CA ARG A 9 -1.99 4.12 1.10
C ARG A 9 -0.77 4.11 0.17
N VAL A 10 -0.76 3.17 -0.77
CA VAL A 10 0.17 3.26 -1.91
C VAL A 10 -0.06 4.60 -2.62
N SER A 11 1.03 5.24 -3.00
CA SER A 11 1.00 6.39 -3.91
C SER A 11 0.69 5.91 -5.33
N SER A 12 0.27 6.83 -6.22
CA SER A 12 -0.02 6.49 -7.62
C SER A 12 1.18 5.83 -8.31
N TRP A 13 2.39 6.34 -8.07
CA TRP A 13 3.62 5.75 -8.62
C TRP A 13 3.87 4.31 -8.12
N GLU A 14 3.63 4.04 -6.83
CA GLU A 14 3.78 2.69 -6.29
C GLU A 14 2.70 1.74 -6.82
N TYR A 15 1.49 2.26 -7.04
CA TYR A 15 0.43 1.50 -7.70
C TYR A 15 0.80 1.14 -9.14
N ASP A 16 1.39 2.06 -9.90
CA ASP A 16 1.86 1.79 -11.26
C ASP A 16 2.94 0.68 -11.29
N LEU A 17 3.84 0.65 -10.30
CA LEU A 17 4.83 -0.42 -10.17
C LEU A 17 4.17 -1.78 -9.89
N ILE A 18 3.16 -1.80 -9.02
CA ILE A 18 2.40 -3.01 -8.71
C ILE A 18 1.66 -3.50 -9.95
N LEU A 19 0.98 -2.59 -10.66
CA LEU A 19 0.22 -2.91 -11.88
C LEU A 19 1.14 -3.48 -12.96
N ARG A 20 2.26 -2.81 -13.24
CA ARG A 20 3.26 -3.26 -14.22
C ARG A 20 3.82 -4.64 -13.91
N GLU A 21 4.00 -4.97 -12.63
CA GLU A 21 4.47 -6.31 -12.23
C GLU A 21 3.35 -7.34 -12.39
N ALA A 22 2.12 -7.02 -12.01
CA ALA A 22 0.97 -7.92 -12.10
C ALA A 22 0.61 -8.26 -13.56
N GLU A 23 0.63 -7.27 -14.46
CA GLU A 23 0.31 -7.43 -15.89
C GLU A 23 1.20 -8.43 -16.62
N LYS A 24 2.39 -8.73 -16.09
CA LYS A 24 3.24 -9.81 -16.61
C LYS A 24 2.61 -11.20 -16.46
N TYR A 25 1.70 -11.35 -15.50
CA TYR A 25 1.06 -12.62 -15.15
C TYR A 25 -0.45 -12.64 -15.40
N GLY A 26 -1.05 -11.49 -15.74
CA GLY A 26 -2.46 -11.36 -16.08
C GLY A 26 -3.10 -10.08 -15.53
N GLU A 27 -4.43 -10.02 -15.52
CA GLU A 27 -5.17 -8.86 -15.02
C GLU A 27 -5.16 -8.81 -13.48
N LEU A 28 -4.76 -7.66 -12.94
CA LEU A 28 -4.80 -7.40 -11.51
C LEU A 28 -6.25 -7.17 -11.05
N LYS A 29 -6.83 -8.14 -10.34
CA LYS A 29 -8.22 -8.06 -9.84
C LYS A 29 -8.39 -7.28 -8.53
N HIS A 30 -7.29 -7.03 -7.82
CA HIS A 30 -7.31 -6.37 -6.51
C HIS A 30 -6.90 -4.90 -6.64
N ASN A 31 -7.63 -4.00 -5.99
CA ASN A 31 -7.50 -2.56 -6.21
C ASN A 31 -6.90 -1.79 -5.02
N PHE A 32 -6.87 -2.37 -3.82
CA PHE A 32 -6.58 -1.64 -2.59
C PHE A 32 -5.27 -2.10 -1.96
N PHE A 33 -4.28 -1.21 -1.92
CA PHE A 33 -2.97 -1.52 -1.37
C PHE A 33 -2.51 -0.49 -0.34
N ALA A 34 -1.77 -0.97 0.65
CA ALA A 34 -1.14 -0.17 1.68
C ALA A 34 0.38 -0.40 1.68
N VAL A 35 1.11 0.60 2.15
CA VAL A 35 2.56 0.55 2.37
C VAL A 35 2.83 0.63 3.86
N VAL A 36 3.69 -0.25 4.36
CA VAL A 36 4.33 -0.12 5.67
C VAL A 36 5.76 0.32 5.45
N GLU A 37 6.12 1.48 5.99
CA GLU A 37 7.44 2.07 5.87
C GLU A 37 8.32 1.64 7.05
N GLY A 38 9.26 0.75 6.77
CA GLY A 38 10.29 0.32 7.69
C GLY A 38 11.68 0.51 7.09
N LYS A 39 12.50 -0.54 7.11
CA LYS A 39 13.76 -0.57 6.35
C LYS A 39 13.51 -0.59 4.83
N PHE A 40 12.39 -1.18 4.42
CA PHE A 40 11.87 -1.22 3.06
C PHE A 40 10.42 -0.74 3.05
N ARG A 41 9.86 -0.59 1.85
CA ARG A 41 8.44 -0.30 1.64
C ARG A 41 7.73 -1.60 1.34
N ASP A 42 7.10 -2.17 2.36
CA ASP A 42 6.37 -3.42 2.23
C ASP A 42 4.95 -3.12 1.76
N VAL A 43 4.52 -3.78 0.68
CA VAL A 43 3.21 -3.60 0.07
C VAL A 43 2.26 -4.70 0.54
N TYR A 44 1.08 -4.30 1.01
CA TYR A 44 0.02 -5.20 1.45
C TYR A 44 -1.23 -5.00 0.60
N ALA A 45 -1.81 -6.10 0.12
CA ALA A 45 -3.17 -6.12 -0.38
C ALA A 45 -4.13 -6.03 0.83
N VAL A 46 -4.87 -4.93 0.92
CA VAL A 46 -5.83 -4.67 2.00
C VAL A 46 -7.24 -4.62 1.45
N ASN A 47 -8.26 -4.73 2.29
CA ASN A 47 -9.63 -4.47 1.85
C ASN A 47 -9.92 -2.97 1.80
N GLU A 48 -11.04 -2.61 1.17
CA GLU A 48 -11.46 -1.21 1.01
C GLU A 48 -11.63 -0.49 2.36
N ARG A 49 -12.18 -1.17 3.37
CA ARG A 49 -12.40 -0.58 4.70
C ARG A 49 -11.08 -0.11 5.31
N VAL A 50 -10.06 -0.97 5.34
CA VAL A 50 -8.73 -0.63 5.85
C VAL A 50 -8.10 0.47 5.01
N TRP A 51 -8.22 0.41 3.68
CA TRP A 51 -7.68 1.42 2.78
C TRP A 51 -8.28 2.82 3.02
N ARG A 52 -9.59 2.90 3.30
CA ARG A 52 -10.27 4.14 3.70
C ARG A 52 -9.88 4.60 5.10
N GLU A 53 -9.71 3.69 6.06
CA GLU A 53 -9.26 4.03 7.41
C GLU A 53 -7.84 4.64 7.38
N LEU A 54 -6.96 4.18 6.49
CA LEU A 54 -5.62 4.75 6.26
C LEU A 54 -5.64 6.19 5.71
N GLU A 55 -6.73 6.65 5.09
CA GLU A 55 -6.89 8.05 4.66
C GLU A 55 -7.13 9.00 5.85
N GLY A 56 -7.76 8.50 6.91
CA GLY A 56 -8.09 9.26 8.12
C GLY A 56 -6.98 9.29 9.16
N LEU A 57 -5.94 8.46 9.01
CA LEU A 57 -4.78 8.45 9.90
C LEU A 57 -3.88 9.64 9.56
N ARG A 58 -4.12 10.76 10.25
CA ARG A 58 -3.16 11.86 10.32
C ARG A 58 -1.83 11.30 10.81
N ILE A 59 -0.86 11.21 9.90
CA ILE A 59 0.55 11.02 10.23
C ILE A 59 0.88 12.11 11.26
N LYS A 60 1.26 11.68 12.46
CA LYS A 60 1.63 12.59 13.56
C LYS A 60 3.06 13.07 13.39
#